data_AF-W7DA71-F1
#
_entry.id   AF-W7DA71-F1
#
_cell.length_a   1.000
_cell.length_b   1.000
_cell.length_c   1.000
_cell.angle_alpha   90.00
_cell.angle_beta   90.00
_cell.angle_gamma   90.00
#
_symmetry.space_group_name_H-M   'P 1'
#
loop_
_entity.id
_entity.type
_entity.pdbx_description
1 polymer ?
#
loop_
_entity_poly.entity_id
_entity_poly.type
_entity_poly.pdbx_seq_one_letter_code
_entity_poly.pdbx_strand_id
1 'polypeptide(L)'
;MFSKGLWYKEWQSSRWILLLLVFMFLIGIFGGMMTDANTWADTRDYYHSNSFKKEQESDPDLQLSDEEIKTNLTIVYLNPLFPELVNAKYRDISPYYISFTNSIFFDIIKIAVFALGLFIVAFERFTRKNRFTAMLPYKRWHVISVKLTLGVAAITAGLTSALGIGLLYFQMKIPSQYLNWEKTKLFHDILGAYLSFILIFLVAVAIGLCIASPVASLLIGIGALLFPALLVSSLDKIYMILHRHAENLDMSKLILREDYLKNIFSF
;
A
#
# COMPACT_ATOMS: atom_id res chain seq x y z
N MET A 1 -20.98 -4.62 -26.09
CA MET A 1 -19.98 -4.16 -25.10
C MET A 1 -19.43 -2.76 -25.38
N PHE A 2 -19.31 -2.32 -26.65
CA PHE A 2 -18.75 -1.01 -27.04
C PHE A 2 -19.79 0.02 -27.53
N SER A 3 -20.89 0.24 -26.80
CA SER A 3 -21.75 1.39 -27.12
C SER A 3 -21.07 2.67 -26.61
N LYS A 4 -20.60 3.53 -27.53
CA LYS A 4 -19.90 4.78 -27.21
C LYS A 4 -20.64 5.63 -26.16
N GLY A 5 -21.98 5.63 -26.21
CA GLY A 5 -22.82 6.36 -25.27
C GLY A 5 -22.79 5.85 -23.82
N LEU A 6 -22.67 4.53 -23.61
CA LEU A 6 -22.59 3.95 -22.26
C LEU A 6 -21.26 4.31 -21.60
N TRP A 7 -20.16 4.08 -22.32
CA TRP A 7 -18.81 4.40 -21.85
C TRP A 7 -18.66 5.88 -21.49
N TYR A 8 -19.09 6.77 -22.39
CA TYR A 8 -19.03 8.21 -22.15
C TYR A 8 -19.86 8.64 -20.93
N LYS A 9 -21.07 8.08 -20.76
CA LYS A 9 -21.94 8.38 -19.62
C LYS A 9 -21.31 7.92 -18.30
N GLU A 10 -20.86 6.68 -18.23
CA GLU A 10 -20.29 6.12 -16.99
C GLU A 10 -19.00 6.85 -16.60
N TRP A 11 -18.16 7.17 -17.59
CA TRP A 11 -17.00 8.04 -17.41
C TRP A 11 -17.40 9.42 -16.88
N GLN A 12 -18.31 10.14 -17.54
CA GLN A 12 -18.76 11.47 -17.10
C GLN A 12 -19.28 11.47 -15.66
N SER A 13 -19.99 10.42 -15.26
CA SER A 13 -20.56 10.31 -13.92
C SER A 13 -19.50 10.06 -12.84
N SER A 14 -18.38 9.42 -13.18
CA SER A 14 -17.36 8.95 -12.22
C SER A 14 -16.00 9.65 -12.34
N ARG A 15 -15.76 10.44 -13.40
CA ARG A 15 -14.46 11.02 -13.78
C ARG A 15 -13.72 11.69 -12.62
N TRP A 16 -14.39 12.47 -11.79
CA TRP A 16 -13.74 13.20 -10.70
C TRP A 16 -13.23 12.29 -9.60
N ILE A 17 -13.96 11.22 -9.31
CA ILE A 17 -13.55 10.24 -8.29
C ILE A 17 -12.44 9.34 -8.83
N LEU A 18 -12.49 8.99 -10.12
CA LEU A 18 -11.41 8.26 -10.79
C LEU A 18 -10.12 9.10 -10.82
N LEU A 19 -10.22 10.39 -11.16
CA LEU A 19 -9.08 11.33 -11.14
C LEU A 19 -8.54 11.56 -9.72
N LEU A 20 -9.43 11.72 -8.73
CA LEU A 20 -9.04 11.84 -7.33
C LEU A 20 -8.26 10.61 -6.87
N LEU A 21 -8.70 9.40 -7.26
CA LEU A 21 -7.98 8.18 -6.94
C LEU A 21 -6.57 8.18 -7.53
N VAL A 22 -6.42 8.52 -8.82
CA VAL A 22 -5.09 8.64 -9.46
C VAL A 22 -4.20 9.64 -8.71
N PHE A 23 -4.77 10.76 -8.26
CA PHE A 23 -4.04 11.75 -7.47
C PHE A 23 -3.63 11.22 -6.08
N MET A 24 -4.48 10.42 -5.42
CA MET A 24 -4.13 9.75 -4.16
C MET A 24 -2.98 8.77 -4.34
N PHE A 25 -2.94 8.01 -5.45
CA PHE A 25 -1.80 7.16 -5.80
C PHE A 25 -0.51 7.97 -5.93
N LEU A 26 -0.56 9.12 -6.61
CA LEU A 26 0.60 10.01 -6.74
C LEU A 26 1.08 10.53 -5.37
N ILE A 27 0.18 10.99 -4.51
CA ILE A 27 0.57 11.47 -3.19
C ILE A 27 1.18 10.34 -2.35
N GLY A 28 0.53 9.17 -2.28
CA GLY A 28 0.97 8.12 -1.37
C GLY A 28 2.21 7.37 -1.85
N ILE A 29 2.30 7.02 -3.14
CA ILE A 29 3.45 6.28 -3.67
C ILE A 29 4.58 7.23 -4.05
N PHE A 30 4.34 8.23 -4.91
CA PHE A 30 5.42 9.14 -5.32
C PHE A 30 5.87 10.02 -4.15
N GLY A 31 4.95 10.60 -3.38
CA GLY A 31 5.32 11.36 -2.16
C GLY A 31 6.04 10.49 -1.12
N GLY A 32 5.63 9.23 -1.00
CA GLY A 32 6.31 8.23 -0.19
C GLY A 32 7.76 8.00 -0.61
N MET A 33 7.98 7.67 -1.89
CA MET A 33 9.32 7.46 -2.45
C MET A 33 10.19 8.73 -2.38
N MET A 34 9.60 9.91 -2.54
CA MET A 34 10.30 11.18 -2.35
C MET A 34 10.82 11.33 -0.91
N THR A 35 9.99 10.96 0.07
CA THR A 35 10.36 10.97 1.48
C THR A 35 11.52 10.00 1.74
N ASP A 36 11.41 8.76 1.27
CA ASP A 36 12.48 7.76 1.45
C ASP A 36 13.80 8.15 0.77
N ALA A 37 13.75 8.80 -0.40
CA ALA A 37 14.95 9.30 -1.07
C ALA A 37 15.63 10.44 -0.31
N ASN A 38 14.85 11.29 0.37
CA ASN A 38 15.38 12.35 1.21
C ASN A 38 15.98 11.77 2.50
N THR A 39 15.28 10.85 3.18
CA THR A 39 15.81 10.13 4.34
C THR A 39 17.10 9.37 4.01
N TRP A 40 17.21 8.82 2.80
CA TRP A 40 18.43 8.17 2.33
C TRP A 40 19.58 9.17 2.21
N ALA A 41 19.31 10.36 1.65
CA ALA A 41 20.30 11.41 1.53
C ALA A 41 20.76 11.93 2.90
N ASP A 42 19.83 12.11 3.85
CA ASP A 42 20.15 12.52 5.22
C ASP A 42 21.01 11.46 5.92
N THR A 43 20.71 10.17 5.71
CA THR A 43 21.49 9.04 6.24
C THR A 43 22.91 9.03 5.68
N ARG A 44 23.05 9.24 4.37
CA ARG A 44 24.37 9.36 3.71
C ARG A 44 25.15 10.55 4.29
N ASP A 45 24.51 11.69 4.43
CA ASP A 45 25.16 12.91 4.93
C ASP A 45 25.59 12.76 6.39
N TYR A 46 24.80 12.03 7.20
CA TYR A 46 25.19 11.63 8.55
C TYR A 46 26.46 10.76 8.57
N TYR A 47 26.57 9.74 7.71
CA TYR A 47 27.80 8.94 7.64
C TYR A 47 29.05 9.74 7.23
N HIS A 48 28.87 10.86 6.53
CA HIS A 48 29.96 11.77 6.18
C HIS A 48 30.16 12.94 7.17
N SER A 49 29.36 13.00 8.23
CA SER A 49 29.38 14.08 9.21
C SER A 49 30.52 13.94 10.23
N ASN A 50 30.88 15.06 10.86
CA ASN A 50 31.84 15.06 11.97
C ASN A 50 31.26 14.42 13.24
N SER A 51 29.93 14.38 13.40
CA SER A 51 29.28 13.70 14.53
C SER A 51 29.49 12.19 14.45
N PHE A 52 29.27 11.60 13.27
CA PHE A 52 29.49 10.18 13.06
C PHE A 52 30.97 9.80 13.31
N LYS A 53 31.92 10.60 12.79
CA LYS A 53 33.36 10.37 13.07
C LYS A 53 33.68 10.33 14.56
N LYS A 54 33.09 11.24 15.35
CA LYS A 54 33.28 11.26 16.81
C LYS A 54 32.68 10.04 17.49
N GLU A 55 31.53 9.56 17.03
CA GLU A 55 30.90 8.34 17.56
C GLU A 55 31.79 7.12 17.29
N GLN A 56 32.32 7.00 16.07
CA GLN A 56 33.25 5.94 15.66
C GLN A 56 34.58 5.95 16.45
N GLU A 57 35.06 7.13 16.85
CA GLU A 57 36.25 7.28 17.69
C GLU A 57 35.97 6.97 19.18
N SER A 58 34.73 7.18 19.63
CA SER A 58 34.35 7.06 21.05
C SER A 58 33.99 5.64 21.49
N ASP A 59 33.54 4.79 20.57
CA ASP A 59 33.10 3.42 20.87
C ASP A 59 33.66 2.42 19.83
N PRO A 60 34.66 1.60 20.21
CA PRO A 60 35.25 0.59 19.33
C PRO A 60 34.25 -0.47 18.85
N ASP A 61 33.19 -0.75 19.62
CA ASP A 61 32.20 -1.78 19.28
C ASP A 61 31.18 -1.28 18.24
N LEU A 62 31.10 0.05 18.02
CA LEU A 62 30.24 0.68 17.03
C LEU A 62 30.98 1.04 15.74
N GLN A 63 32.25 0.65 15.59
CA GLN A 63 33.02 0.97 14.40
C GLN A 63 32.46 0.26 13.16
N LEU A 64 32.11 1.04 12.15
CA LEU A 64 31.65 0.59 10.85
C LEU A 64 32.74 0.82 9.83
N SER A 65 33.07 -0.23 9.08
CA SER A 65 33.91 -0.15 7.90
C SER A 65 33.21 0.60 6.76
N ASP A 66 33.99 1.11 5.80
CA ASP A 66 33.47 1.75 4.60
C ASP A 66 32.56 0.82 3.77
N GLU A 67 32.84 -0.50 3.81
CA GLU A 67 32.00 -1.51 3.14
C GLU A 67 30.65 -1.69 3.84
N GLU A 68 30.62 -1.66 5.17
CA GLU A 68 29.37 -1.71 5.95
C GLU A 68 28.54 -0.46 5.74
N ILE A 69 29.15 0.73 5.77
CA ILE A 69 28.47 1.99 5.45
C ILE A 69 27.88 1.95 4.04
N LYS A 70 28.67 1.50 3.06
CA LYS A 70 28.19 1.37 1.68
C LYS A 70 27.02 0.41 1.59
N THR A 71 27.04 -0.69 2.34
CA THR A 71 25.96 -1.67 2.26
C THR A 71 24.71 -1.22 2.99
N ASN A 72 24.84 -0.52 4.12
CA ASN A 72 23.72 0.14 4.81
C ASN A 72 23.03 1.19 3.94
N LEU A 73 23.77 1.83 3.02
CA LEU A 73 23.23 2.77 2.03
C LEU A 73 22.72 2.08 0.75
N THR A 74 23.01 0.80 0.55
CA THR A 74 22.61 0.08 -0.67
C THR A 74 21.14 -0.29 -0.58
N ILE A 75 20.39 -0.01 -1.65
CA ILE A 75 18.97 -0.29 -1.78
C ILE A 75 18.79 -1.51 -2.67
N VAL A 76 18.08 -2.50 -2.15
CA VAL A 76 17.91 -3.81 -2.81
C VAL A 76 16.44 -4.09 -3.16
N TYR A 77 15.50 -3.67 -2.33
CA TYR A 77 14.07 -4.03 -2.44
C TYR A 77 13.16 -2.87 -2.04
N LEU A 78 11.92 -2.87 -2.56
CA LEU A 78 10.88 -1.90 -2.18
C LEU A 78 10.23 -2.27 -0.84
N ASN A 79 10.10 -3.56 -0.54
CA ASN A 79 9.51 -4.03 0.70
C ASN A 79 10.27 -5.25 1.27
N PRO A 80 10.88 -5.14 2.45
CA PRO A 80 11.51 -6.29 3.11
C PRO A 80 10.65 -7.01 4.13
N LEU A 81 9.34 -6.73 4.21
CA LEU A 81 8.40 -7.40 5.12
C LEU A 81 8.39 -8.93 4.99
N PHE A 82 8.92 -9.47 3.90
CA PHE A 82 9.17 -10.90 3.73
C PHE A 82 10.68 -11.20 3.65
N PRO A 83 11.38 -11.35 4.79
CA PRO A 83 12.80 -11.72 4.84
C PRO A 83 13.08 -13.05 4.12
N GLU A 84 12.09 -13.95 4.12
CA GLU A 84 12.16 -15.25 3.43
C GLU A 84 12.30 -15.11 1.90
N LEU A 85 11.76 -14.02 1.36
CA LEU A 85 11.87 -13.67 -0.06
C LEU A 85 13.09 -12.80 -0.37
N VAL A 86 13.88 -12.43 0.65
CA VAL A 86 15.16 -11.73 0.47
C VAL A 86 16.24 -12.77 0.14
N ASN A 87 17.03 -12.50 -0.90
CA ASN A 87 18.18 -13.33 -1.23
C ASN A 87 19.06 -13.55 0.00
N ALA A 88 19.51 -14.79 0.23
CA ALA A 88 20.37 -15.13 1.36
C ALA A 88 21.63 -14.24 1.46
N LYS A 89 22.12 -13.72 0.33
CA LYS A 89 23.24 -12.77 0.28
C LYS A 89 22.99 -11.47 1.08
N TYR A 90 21.73 -11.05 1.23
CA TYR A 90 21.34 -9.83 1.94
C TYR A 90 20.58 -10.13 3.24
N ARG A 91 20.66 -11.37 3.75
CA ARG A 91 20.03 -11.75 5.03
C ARG A 91 20.86 -11.31 6.23
N ASP A 92 22.17 -11.44 6.11
CA ASP A 92 23.14 -11.12 7.17
C ASP A 92 23.66 -9.69 7.05
N ILE A 93 23.20 -8.95 6.04
CA ILE A 93 23.58 -7.57 5.76
C ILE A 93 22.30 -6.75 5.80
N SER A 94 22.30 -5.59 6.45
CA SER A 94 21.11 -4.75 6.64
C SER A 94 21.08 -3.60 5.61
N PRO A 95 20.65 -3.84 4.36
CA PRO A 95 20.56 -2.79 3.36
C PRO A 95 19.49 -1.76 3.73
N TYR A 96 19.56 -0.59 3.08
CA TYR A 96 18.67 0.52 3.35
C TYR A 96 17.19 0.12 3.14
N TYR A 97 16.38 0.45 4.15
CA TYR A 97 14.96 0.11 4.21
C TYR A 97 14.10 1.23 3.59
N ILE A 98 13.34 0.88 2.54
CA ILE A 98 12.30 1.75 1.98
C ILE A 98 11.04 1.60 2.84
N SER A 99 10.55 2.72 3.38
CA SER A 99 9.51 2.72 4.43
C SER A 99 8.14 3.16 3.95
N PHE A 100 8.03 3.75 2.75
CA PHE A 100 6.77 4.35 2.32
C PHE A 100 5.63 3.35 2.18
N THR A 101 5.92 2.06 1.92
CA THR A 101 4.90 1.01 1.84
C THR A 101 4.19 0.78 3.18
N ASN A 102 4.82 1.19 4.28
CA ASN A 102 4.29 1.13 5.65
C ASN A 102 3.82 2.51 6.15
N SER A 103 3.76 3.49 5.26
CA SER A 103 3.28 4.82 5.58
C SER A 103 1.75 4.87 5.60
N ILE A 104 1.21 5.67 6.50
CA ILE A 104 -0.22 6.00 6.54
C ILE A 104 -0.76 6.51 5.19
N PHE A 105 0.10 7.11 4.36
CA PHE A 105 -0.30 7.56 3.03
C PHE A 105 -0.53 6.40 2.05
N PHE A 106 0.24 5.31 2.15
CA PHE A 106 0.01 4.10 1.36
C PHE A 106 -1.29 3.41 1.78
N ASP A 107 -1.61 3.48 3.07
CA ASP A 107 -2.82 2.92 3.66
C ASP A 107 -4.08 3.69 3.25
N ILE A 108 -3.98 5.02 3.19
CA ILE A 108 -5.05 5.89 2.69
C ILE A 108 -5.41 5.53 1.23
N ILE A 109 -4.45 5.09 0.41
CA ILE A 109 -4.74 4.62 -0.96
C ILE A 109 -5.62 3.37 -0.90
N LYS A 110 -5.31 2.39 -0.04
CA LYS A 110 -6.13 1.17 0.11
C LYS A 110 -7.56 1.51 0.51
N ILE A 111 -7.73 2.44 1.46
CA ILE A 111 -9.04 2.95 1.86
C ILE A 111 -9.75 3.65 0.68
N ALA A 112 -9.04 4.47 -0.08
CA ALA A 112 -9.60 5.18 -1.24
C ALA A 112 -10.05 4.20 -2.35
N VAL A 113 -9.26 3.15 -2.62
CA VAL A 113 -9.62 2.07 -3.56
C VAL A 113 -10.86 1.32 -3.08
N PHE A 114 -10.94 1.02 -1.79
CA PHE A 114 -12.12 0.41 -1.18
C PHE A 114 -13.35 1.31 -1.31
N ALA A 115 -13.21 2.60 -0.97
CA ALA A 115 -14.27 3.59 -1.09
C ALA A 115 -14.75 3.76 -2.55
N LEU A 116 -13.84 3.70 -3.53
CA LEU A 116 -14.19 3.70 -4.95
C LEU A 116 -15.11 2.52 -5.30
N GLY A 117 -14.75 1.30 -4.87
CA GLY A 117 -15.55 0.11 -5.15
C GLY A 117 -16.96 0.20 -4.58
N LEU A 118 -17.10 0.73 -3.36
CA LEU A 118 -18.40 1.04 -2.77
C LEU A 118 -19.13 2.14 -3.54
N PHE A 119 -18.46 3.22 -3.91
CA PHE A 119 -19.07 4.37 -4.57
C PHE A 119 -19.66 4.01 -5.93
N ILE A 120 -18.95 3.22 -6.73
CA ILE A 120 -19.34 2.84 -8.08
C ILE A 120 -20.67 2.05 -8.09
N VAL A 121 -21.00 1.36 -7.00
CA VAL A 121 -22.18 0.48 -6.89
C VAL A 121 -23.24 1.00 -5.93
N ALA A 122 -22.87 1.30 -4.68
CA ALA A 122 -23.83 1.62 -3.61
C ALA A 122 -24.36 3.06 -3.72
N PHE A 123 -23.51 4.04 -4.01
CA PHE A 123 -23.93 5.45 -4.12
C PHE A 123 -24.84 5.74 -5.32
N GLU A 124 -24.78 4.90 -6.36
CA GLU A 124 -25.68 5.01 -7.50
C GLU A 124 -27.13 4.62 -7.14
N ARG A 125 -27.32 3.73 -6.17
CA ARG A 125 -28.65 3.39 -5.62
C ARG A 125 -29.27 4.57 -4.89
N PHE A 126 -28.45 5.38 -4.21
CA PHE A 126 -28.90 6.54 -3.42
C PHE A 126 -29.25 7.76 -4.28
N THR A 127 -28.42 8.06 -5.29
CA THR A 127 -28.54 9.30 -6.10
C THR A 127 -29.74 9.33 -7.06
N ARG A 128 -30.66 8.35 -7.02
CA ARG A 128 -31.76 8.13 -7.98
C ARG A 128 -31.32 8.10 -9.46
N LYS A 129 -30.02 8.17 -9.76
CA LYS A 129 -29.44 8.02 -11.10
C LYS A 129 -29.85 6.70 -11.73
N ASN A 130 -30.10 5.67 -10.91
CA ASN A 130 -30.69 4.40 -11.34
C ASN A 130 -32.00 4.55 -12.13
N ARG A 131 -32.83 5.58 -11.95
CA ARG A 131 -34.02 5.78 -12.80
C ARG A 131 -33.64 6.16 -14.22
N PHE A 132 -32.67 7.04 -14.40
CA PHE A 132 -32.14 7.40 -15.73
C PHE A 132 -31.32 6.27 -16.35
N THR A 133 -30.59 5.47 -15.57
CA THR A 133 -29.83 4.31 -16.08
C THR A 133 -30.74 3.12 -16.38
N ALA A 134 -31.84 2.94 -15.64
CA ALA A 134 -32.86 1.94 -15.92
C ALA A 134 -33.73 2.27 -17.14
N MET A 135 -33.82 3.55 -17.52
CA MET A 135 -34.46 4.00 -18.76
C MET A 135 -33.58 3.83 -20.01
N LEU A 136 -32.28 3.56 -19.85
CA LEU A 136 -31.40 3.32 -20.99
C LEU A 136 -31.54 1.88 -21.49
N PRO A 137 -31.43 1.64 -22.80
CA PRO A 137 -31.60 0.31 -23.42
C PRO A 137 -30.37 -0.59 -23.20
N TYR A 138 -29.74 -0.56 -22.02
CA TYR A 138 -28.55 -1.33 -21.71
C TYR A 138 -28.83 -2.37 -20.62
N LYS A 139 -28.37 -3.62 -20.85
CA LYS A 139 -28.46 -4.69 -19.85
C LYS A 139 -27.60 -4.34 -18.62
N ARG A 140 -28.09 -4.63 -17.41
CA ARG A 140 -27.40 -4.34 -16.14
C ARG A 140 -25.96 -4.85 -16.09
N TRP A 141 -25.69 -6.05 -16.62
CA TRP A 141 -24.34 -6.62 -16.69
C TRP A 141 -23.36 -5.77 -17.51
N HIS A 142 -23.83 -5.12 -18.58
CA HIS A 142 -22.98 -4.24 -19.39
C HIS A 142 -22.59 -2.97 -18.63
N VAL A 143 -23.53 -2.39 -17.85
CA VAL A 143 -23.27 -1.21 -17.02
C VAL A 143 -22.24 -1.54 -15.94
N ILE A 144 -22.43 -2.67 -15.24
CA ILE A 144 -21.48 -3.14 -14.20
C ILE A 144 -20.11 -3.44 -14.81
N SER A 145 -20.06 -4.07 -15.98
CA SER A 145 -18.78 -4.37 -16.65
C SER A 145 -18.01 -3.10 -17.01
N VAL A 146 -18.65 -2.08 -17.59
CA VAL A 146 -17.97 -0.80 -17.91
C VAL A 146 -17.43 -0.14 -16.65
N LYS A 147 -18.20 -0.15 -15.58
CA LYS A 147 -17.80 0.39 -14.27
C LYS A 147 -16.60 -0.32 -13.66
N LEU A 148 -16.62 -1.65 -13.68
CA LEU A 148 -15.49 -2.46 -13.24
C LEU A 148 -14.25 -2.12 -14.08
N THR A 149 -14.38 -2.04 -15.40
CA THR A 149 -13.25 -1.69 -16.26
C THR A 149 -12.72 -0.28 -16.00
N LEU A 150 -13.58 0.71 -15.77
CA LEU A 150 -13.16 2.07 -15.41
C LEU A 150 -12.43 2.11 -14.05
N GLY A 151 -12.91 1.37 -13.05
CA GLY A 151 -12.25 1.28 -11.75
C GLY A 151 -10.89 0.61 -11.83
N VAL A 152 -10.80 -0.54 -12.51
CA VAL A 152 -9.53 -1.24 -12.76
C VAL A 152 -8.57 -0.34 -13.53
N ALA A 153 -9.03 0.31 -14.60
CA ALA A 153 -8.19 1.21 -15.38
C ALA A 153 -7.64 2.39 -14.55
N ALA A 154 -8.44 2.97 -13.64
CA ALA A 154 -7.99 4.03 -12.75
C ALA A 154 -6.94 3.53 -11.73
N ILE A 155 -7.12 2.33 -11.18
CA ILE A 155 -6.13 1.69 -10.29
C ILE A 155 -4.83 1.44 -11.06
N THR A 156 -4.90 0.83 -12.26
CA THR A 156 -3.73 0.57 -13.10
C THR A 156 -3.01 1.86 -13.46
N ALA A 157 -3.74 2.88 -13.92
CA ALA A 157 -3.16 4.17 -14.29
C ALA A 157 -2.54 4.89 -13.08
N GLY A 158 -3.23 4.89 -11.93
CA GLY A 158 -2.73 5.49 -10.70
C GLY A 158 -1.44 4.81 -10.22
N LEU A 159 -1.44 3.48 -10.10
CA LEU A 159 -0.28 2.71 -9.68
C LEU A 159 0.91 2.89 -10.63
N THR A 160 0.70 2.73 -11.94
CA THR A 160 1.80 2.81 -12.93
C THR A 160 2.36 4.21 -13.06
N SER A 161 1.53 5.25 -13.05
CA SER A 161 2.01 6.64 -13.10
C SER A 161 2.76 7.03 -11.82
N ALA A 162 2.25 6.66 -10.65
CA ALA A 162 2.89 7.00 -9.38
C ALA A 162 4.19 6.22 -9.16
N LEU A 163 4.24 4.92 -9.45
CA LEU A 163 5.47 4.15 -9.42
C LEU A 163 6.47 4.62 -10.48
N GLY A 164 6.02 4.92 -11.70
CA GLY A 164 6.88 5.38 -12.78
C GLY A 164 7.58 6.70 -12.42
N ILE A 165 6.81 7.70 -11.98
CA ILE A 165 7.36 9.00 -11.57
C ILE A 165 8.21 8.84 -10.29
N GLY A 166 7.76 8.03 -9.33
CA GLY A 166 8.50 7.68 -8.11
C GLY A 166 9.87 7.09 -8.39
N LEU A 167 9.95 6.03 -9.20
CA LEU A 167 11.20 5.38 -9.55
C LEU A 167 12.15 6.31 -10.32
N LEU A 168 11.62 7.13 -11.23
CA LEU A 168 12.43 8.13 -11.94
C LEU A 168 13.05 9.13 -10.97
N TYR A 169 12.26 9.70 -10.05
CA TYR A 169 12.78 10.62 -9.04
C TYR A 169 13.83 9.95 -8.15
N PHE A 170 13.56 8.71 -7.71
CA PHE A 170 14.44 7.94 -6.85
C PHE A 170 15.80 7.66 -7.52
N GLN A 171 15.80 7.27 -8.80
CA GLN A 171 17.01 7.05 -9.60
C GLN A 171 17.79 8.33 -9.91
N MET A 172 17.11 9.48 -10.01
CA MET A 172 17.79 10.77 -10.17
C MET A 172 18.49 11.23 -8.90
N LYS A 173 17.93 10.90 -7.72
CA LYS A 173 18.44 11.37 -6.43
C LYS A 173 19.54 10.47 -5.86
N ILE A 174 19.43 9.17 -6.09
CA ILE A 174 20.33 8.16 -5.50
C ILE A 174 21.34 7.70 -6.55
N PRO A 175 22.66 7.82 -6.28
CA PRO A 175 23.70 7.35 -7.19
C PRO A 175 23.55 5.85 -7.49
N SER A 176 23.77 5.48 -8.74
CA SER A 176 23.59 4.10 -9.23
C SER A 176 24.41 3.04 -8.49
N GLN A 177 25.55 3.44 -7.88
CA GLN A 177 26.38 2.54 -7.07
C GLN A 177 25.69 2.01 -5.81
N TYR A 178 24.63 2.68 -5.34
CA TYR A 178 23.82 2.26 -4.20
C TYR A 178 22.49 1.62 -4.62
N LEU A 179 22.21 1.49 -5.92
CA LEU A 179 20.97 0.90 -6.44
C LEU A 179 21.26 -0.50 -6.97
N ASN A 180 20.99 -1.52 -6.16
CA ASN A 180 21.19 -2.92 -6.52
C ASN A 180 19.87 -3.71 -6.46
N TRP A 181 18.93 -3.29 -7.29
CA TRP A 181 17.58 -3.84 -7.33
C TRP A 181 17.57 -5.34 -7.61
N GLU A 182 17.00 -6.10 -6.68
CA GLU A 182 16.65 -7.49 -6.92
C GLU A 182 15.41 -7.57 -7.80
N LYS A 183 15.60 -7.71 -9.12
CA LYS A 183 14.53 -7.64 -10.13
C LYS A 183 13.36 -8.57 -9.86
N THR A 184 13.63 -9.80 -9.43
CA THR A 184 12.59 -10.80 -9.13
C THR A 184 11.72 -10.34 -7.97
N LYS A 185 12.34 -9.90 -6.87
CA LYS A 185 11.62 -9.39 -5.70
C LYS A 185 10.84 -8.13 -6.05
N LEU A 186 11.47 -7.18 -6.74
CA LEU A 186 10.83 -5.95 -7.22
C LEU A 186 9.56 -6.24 -8.03
N PHE A 187 9.61 -7.24 -8.92
CA PHE A 187 8.45 -7.65 -9.70
C PHE A 187 7.33 -8.23 -8.82
N HIS A 188 7.68 -9.08 -7.85
CA HIS A 188 6.69 -9.65 -6.91
C HIS A 188 6.06 -8.56 -6.03
N ASP A 189 6.84 -7.59 -5.56
CA ASP A 189 6.34 -6.48 -4.74
C ASP A 189 5.34 -5.62 -5.54
N ILE A 190 5.67 -5.26 -6.78
CA ILE A 190 4.79 -4.46 -7.65
C ILE A 190 3.53 -5.25 -8.03
N LEU A 191 3.67 -6.52 -8.43
CA LEU A 191 2.55 -7.36 -8.83
C LEU A 191 1.64 -7.67 -7.63
N GLY A 192 2.23 -7.97 -6.47
CA GLY A 192 1.52 -8.20 -5.22
C GLY A 192 0.70 -6.99 -4.80
N ALA A 193 1.30 -5.79 -4.82
CA ALA A 193 0.60 -4.55 -4.56
C ALA A 193 -0.53 -4.29 -5.57
N TYR A 194 -0.30 -4.55 -6.86
CA TYR A 194 -1.35 -4.41 -7.88
C TYR A 194 -2.53 -5.35 -7.61
N LEU A 195 -2.26 -6.63 -7.36
CA LEU A 195 -3.30 -7.62 -7.08
C LEU A 195 -4.06 -7.32 -5.80
N SER A 196 -3.40 -6.79 -4.76
CA SER A 196 -4.06 -6.41 -3.52
C SER A 196 -5.04 -5.25 -3.74
N PHE A 197 -4.66 -4.19 -4.47
CA PHE A 197 -5.59 -3.11 -4.83
C PHE A 197 -6.79 -3.60 -5.65
N ILE A 198 -6.56 -4.48 -6.63
CA ILE A 198 -7.65 -5.08 -7.42
C ILE A 198 -8.57 -5.91 -6.53
N LEU A 199 -8.02 -6.72 -5.62
CA LEU A 199 -8.81 -7.53 -4.70
C LEU A 199 -9.66 -6.66 -3.77
N ILE A 200 -9.07 -5.63 -3.15
CA ILE A 200 -9.77 -4.67 -2.29
C ILE A 200 -10.94 -4.02 -3.05
N PHE A 201 -10.70 -3.59 -4.29
CA PHE A 201 -11.72 -3.00 -5.14
C PHE A 201 -12.87 -3.98 -5.44
N LEU A 202 -12.56 -5.22 -5.81
CA LEU A 202 -13.56 -6.25 -6.13
C LEU A 202 -14.38 -6.66 -4.90
N VAL A 203 -13.74 -6.78 -3.73
CA VAL A 203 -14.42 -7.05 -2.45
C VAL A 203 -15.38 -5.91 -2.12
N ALA A 204 -14.94 -4.65 -2.24
CA ALA A 204 -15.80 -3.49 -2.03
C ALA A 204 -17.01 -3.48 -2.99
N VAL A 205 -16.79 -3.80 -4.26
CA VAL A 205 -17.87 -3.94 -5.25
C VAL A 205 -18.85 -5.04 -4.84
N ALA A 206 -18.37 -6.21 -4.42
CA ALA A 206 -19.22 -7.32 -3.97
C ALA A 206 -20.08 -6.92 -2.75
N ILE A 207 -19.46 -6.27 -1.75
CA ILE A 207 -20.16 -5.71 -0.58
C ILE A 207 -21.23 -4.71 -1.00
N GLY A 208 -20.90 -3.80 -1.93
CA GLY A 208 -21.84 -2.81 -2.46
C GLY A 208 -22.99 -3.41 -3.27
N LEU A 209 -22.78 -4.56 -3.92
CA LEU A 209 -23.83 -5.27 -4.65
C LEU A 209 -24.81 -5.96 -3.69
N CYS A 210 -24.28 -6.63 -2.66
CA CYS A 210 -25.04 -7.39 -1.68
C CYS A 210 -25.87 -6.51 -0.73
N ILE A 211 -25.38 -5.31 -0.40
CA ILE A 211 -26.01 -4.46 0.59
C ILE A 211 -26.84 -3.37 -0.11
N ALA A 212 -28.12 -3.26 0.27
CA ALA A 212 -29.04 -2.29 -0.31
C ALA A 212 -28.81 -0.84 0.17
N SER A 213 -28.20 -0.67 1.34
CA SER A 213 -27.96 0.63 1.97
C SER A 213 -26.48 1.04 1.91
N PRO A 214 -26.13 2.20 1.33
CA PRO A 214 -24.74 2.68 1.27
C PRO A 214 -24.09 2.86 2.64
N VAL A 215 -24.86 3.32 3.64
CA VAL A 215 -24.37 3.50 5.01
C VAL A 215 -24.04 2.16 5.64
N ALA A 216 -24.90 1.16 5.45
CA ALA A 216 -24.62 -0.20 5.92
C ALA A 216 -23.44 -0.83 5.15
N SER A 217 -23.30 -0.58 3.84
CA SER A 217 -22.16 -1.04 3.05
C SER A 217 -20.85 -0.44 3.54
N LEU A 218 -20.86 0.83 3.93
CA LEU A 218 -19.70 1.53 4.44
C LEU A 218 -19.33 1.05 5.84
N LEU A 219 -20.31 0.87 6.74
CA LEU A 219 -20.07 0.32 8.08
C LEU A 219 -19.59 -1.13 8.04
N ILE A 220 -20.21 -1.98 7.23
CA ILE A 220 -19.79 -3.38 7.04
C ILE A 220 -18.44 -3.43 6.34
N GLY A 221 -18.17 -2.51 5.42
CA GLY A 221 -16.88 -2.41 4.74
C GLY A 221 -15.73 -2.02 5.67
N ILE A 222 -15.94 -1.00 6.51
CA ILE A 222 -15.00 -0.63 7.57
C ILE A 222 -14.83 -1.80 8.56
N GLY A 223 -15.94 -2.43 8.96
CA GLY A 223 -15.92 -3.62 9.81
C GLY A 223 -15.10 -4.74 9.20
N ALA A 224 -15.30 -5.07 7.91
CA ALA A 224 -14.58 -6.12 7.20
C ALA A 224 -13.08 -5.81 7.02
N LEU A 225 -12.71 -4.53 6.88
CA LEU A 225 -11.31 -4.10 6.86
C LEU A 225 -10.65 -4.25 8.23
N LEU A 226 -11.35 -3.88 9.30
CA LEU A 226 -10.81 -3.90 10.67
C LEU A 226 -10.88 -5.29 11.32
N PHE A 227 -11.82 -6.14 10.89
CA PHE A 227 -12.13 -7.40 11.55
C PHE A 227 -10.95 -8.40 11.56
N PRO A 228 -10.19 -8.63 10.47
CA PRO A 228 -9.04 -9.54 10.51
C PRO A 228 -7.98 -9.09 11.51
N ALA A 229 -7.63 -7.80 11.55
CA ALA A 229 -6.64 -7.26 12.48
C ALA A 229 -7.11 -7.35 13.94
N LEU A 230 -8.38 -7.02 14.20
CA LEU A 230 -8.98 -7.16 15.53
C LEU A 230 -9.06 -8.62 15.97
N LEU A 231 -9.39 -9.54 15.06
CA LEU A 231 -9.55 -10.96 15.36
C LEU A 231 -8.20 -11.62 15.62
N VAL A 232 -7.19 -11.41 14.77
CA VAL A 232 -5.83 -11.93 14.98
C VAL A 232 -5.28 -11.45 16.32
N SER A 233 -5.38 -10.15 16.59
CA SER A 233 -4.87 -9.61 17.85
C SER A 233 -5.67 -10.11 19.08
N SER A 234 -6.97 -10.33 18.93
CA SER A 234 -7.78 -10.89 20.02
C SER A 234 -7.42 -12.35 20.28
N LEU A 235 -7.17 -13.13 19.22
CA LEU A 235 -6.71 -14.52 19.31
C LEU A 235 -5.32 -14.63 19.94
N ASP A 236 -4.38 -13.76 19.56
CA ASP A 236 -3.04 -13.71 20.17
C ASP A 236 -3.13 -13.42 21.67
N LYS A 237 -3.96 -12.46 22.08
CA LYS A 237 -4.19 -12.15 23.50
C LYS A 237 -4.84 -13.31 24.26
N ILE A 238 -5.82 -13.99 23.65
CA ILE A 238 -6.46 -15.17 24.25
C ILE A 238 -5.44 -16.30 24.39
N TYR A 239 -4.65 -16.56 23.36
CA TYR A 239 -3.57 -17.55 23.38
C TYR A 239 -2.57 -17.26 24.51
N MET A 240 -2.15 -16.01 24.67
CA MET A 240 -1.22 -15.61 25.74
C MET A 240 -1.84 -15.70 27.14
N ILE A 241 -3.12 -15.37 27.32
CA ILE A 241 -3.80 -15.54 28.60
C ILE A 241 -3.90 -17.03 28.97
N LEU A 242 -4.18 -17.89 27.99
CA LEU A 242 -4.27 -19.34 28.18
C LEU A 242 -2.91 -20.00 28.44
N HIS A 243 -1.82 -19.46 27.89
CA HIS A 243 -0.46 -20.02 27.99
C HIS A 243 0.46 -19.21 28.93
N ARG A 244 -0.10 -18.35 29.78
CA ARG A 244 0.62 -17.43 30.69
C ARG A 244 1.60 -18.11 31.67
N HIS A 245 1.49 -19.42 31.86
CA HIS A 245 2.36 -20.22 32.75
C HIS A 245 3.47 -20.98 32.02
N ALA A 246 3.59 -20.88 30.69
CA ALA A 246 4.74 -21.40 29.97
C ALA A 246 5.87 -20.36 30.02
N GLU A 247 6.96 -20.66 30.73
CA GLU A 247 8.08 -19.76 31.06
C GLU A 247 8.92 -19.21 29.89
N ASN A 248 8.45 -19.23 28.64
CA ASN A 248 9.21 -18.71 27.48
C ASN A 248 8.32 -18.01 26.45
N LEU A 249 7.41 -17.14 26.89
CA LEU A 249 6.70 -16.25 25.95
C LEU A 249 7.49 -14.96 25.80
N ASP A 250 8.21 -14.86 24.68
CA ASP A 250 8.91 -13.65 24.23
C ASP A 250 7.90 -12.51 24.02
N MET A 251 7.88 -11.59 24.97
CA MET A 251 6.97 -10.45 25.03
C MET A 251 7.27 -9.39 23.96
N SER A 252 8.37 -9.52 23.20
CA SER A 252 8.73 -8.60 22.11
C SER A 252 7.84 -8.72 20.87
N LYS A 253 7.07 -9.81 20.75
CA LYS A 253 6.11 -10.05 19.65
C LYS A 253 4.70 -9.53 19.93
N LEU A 254 4.47 -8.91 21.09
CA LEU A 254 3.20 -8.27 21.40
C LEU A 254 3.05 -6.99 20.57
N ILE A 255 2.09 -7.00 19.65
CA ILE A 255 1.59 -5.79 18.98
C ILE A 255 1.07 -4.86 20.07
N LEU A 256 1.83 -3.80 20.37
CA LEU A 256 1.43 -2.75 21.31
C LEU A 256 0.13 -2.11 20.83
N ARG A 257 -0.66 -1.51 21.73
CA ARG A 257 -1.91 -0.79 21.38
C ARG A 257 -1.72 0.22 20.23
N GLU A 258 -0.50 0.73 20.14
CA GLU A 258 0.04 1.68 19.17
C GLU A 258 0.21 1.06 17.78
N ASP A 259 0.54 -0.24 17.72
CA ASP A 259 0.76 -0.99 16.48
C ASP A 259 -0.53 -1.54 15.86
N TYR A 260 -1.68 -1.42 16.53
CA TYR A 260 -2.97 -1.81 15.94
C TYR A 260 -3.27 -0.98 14.69
N LEU A 261 -3.03 0.32 14.76
CA LEU A 261 -3.23 1.21 13.62
C LEU A 261 -2.16 1.02 12.53
N LYS A 262 -0.94 0.60 12.89
CA LYS A 262 0.11 0.23 11.92
C LYS A 262 -0.20 -1.10 11.20
N ASN A 263 -0.70 -2.11 11.93
CA ASN A 263 -0.93 -3.46 11.39
C ASN A 263 -2.30 -3.64 10.71
N ILE A 264 -3.27 -2.75 10.95
CA ILE A 264 -4.53 -2.74 10.18
C ILE A 264 -4.27 -2.50 8.68
N PHE A 265 -3.16 -1.84 8.34
CA PHE A 265 -2.91 -1.41 6.99
C PHE A 265 -1.60 -1.92 6.36
N SER A 266 -0.79 -2.70 7.08
CA SER A 266 0.48 -3.27 6.58
C SER A 266 0.33 -4.50 5.64
N PHE A 267 -0.87 -4.79 5.11
CA PHE A 267 -1.11 -5.87 4.13
C PHE A 267 -0.71 -5.54 2.68
#